data_AF-A0A962NB51-F1
#
_entry.id   AF-A0A962NB51-F1
#
_cell.length_a   1.000
_cell.length_b   1.000
_cell.length_c   1.000
_cell.angle_alpha   90.00
_cell.angle_beta   90.00
_cell.angle_gamma   90.00
#
_symmetry.space_group_name_H-M   'P 1'
#
loop_
_entity.id
_entity.type
_entity.pdbx_description
1 polymer ?
#
loop_
_entity_poly.entity_id
_entity_poly.type
_entity_poly.pdbx_seq_one_letter_code
_entity_poly.pdbx_strand_id
1 'polypeptide(L)'
;MSYFGLVLSQLFSRKTRTILTLLSLLMAFLLFGLLQAVNVAFNRGASIEGASRVVTQARVSFTQALPLRHVPLVEAVPGVEAVMYQQWFGAWYQEPRQQLVAFAVEPERLHQVVAEWQLTDDQWQAFATTRTGIIVGKQLADRFDWKVGDKLPLNSNIWPQQDGNMAWIFDIVGIFDTSDPASPPGVAYINFDYFDEARQFGKGGAGIIV
;
A
#
# COMPACT_ATOMS: atom_id res chain seq x y z
N MET A 1 -40.61 1.17 51.85
CA MET A 1 -40.86 1.96 50.63
C MET A 1 -39.55 2.06 49.87
N SER A 2 -39.48 1.67 48.59
CA SER A 2 -38.19 1.59 47.90
C SER A 2 -37.65 3.00 47.62
N TYR A 3 -36.45 3.30 48.11
CA TYR A 3 -35.76 4.58 47.91
C TYR A 3 -35.61 4.94 46.42
N PHE A 4 -35.53 3.93 45.56
CA PHE A 4 -35.52 4.08 44.10
C PHE A 4 -36.73 4.84 43.54
N GLY A 5 -37.94 4.60 44.05
CA GLY A 5 -39.15 5.25 43.57
C GLY A 5 -39.20 6.75 43.89
N LEU A 6 -38.65 7.14 45.04
CA LEU A 6 -38.57 8.55 45.46
C LEU A 6 -37.55 9.34 44.62
N VAL A 7 -36.40 8.72 44.32
CA VAL A 7 -35.38 9.31 43.44
C VAL A 7 -35.91 9.51 42.02
N LEU A 8 -36.62 8.52 41.47
CA LEU A 8 -37.24 8.63 40.14
C LEU A 8 -38.32 9.72 40.09
N SER A 9 -39.19 9.77 41.09
CA SER A 9 -40.22 10.81 41.20
C SER A 9 -39.63 12.22 41.24
N GLN A 10 -38.55 12.42 42.01
CA GLN A 10 -37.86 13.72 42.06
C GLN A 10 -37.14 14.06 40.75
N LEU A 11 -36.52 13.10 40.07
CA LEU A 11 -35.92 13.31 38.73
C LEU A 11 -36.96 13.75 37.69
N PHE A 12 -38.15 13.14 37.68
CA PHE A 12 -39.22 13.50 36.73
C PHE A 12 -40.01 14.76 37.12
N SER A 13 -39.87 15.25 38.36
CA SER A 13 -40.48 16.52 38.79
C SER A 13 -39.87 17.76 38.11
N ARG A 14 -38.62 17.66 37.66
CA ARG A 14 -37.85 18.75 37.03
C ARG A 14 -37.35 18.32 35.64
N LYS A 15 -38.28 17.97 34.75
CA LYS A 15 -38.03 17.36 33.42
C LYS A 15 -36.92 18.04 32.62
N THR A 16 -36.92 19.37 32.51
CA THR A 16 -35.91 20.12 31.74
C THR A 16 -34.49 19.95 32.31
N ARG A 17 -34.32 20.02 33.63
CA ARG A 17 -33.01 19.88 34.28
C ARG A 17 -32.47 18.46 34.11
N THR A 18 -33.34 17.47 34.31
CA THR A 18 -32.98 16.05 34.19
C THR A 18 -32.62 15.68 32.74
N ILE A 19 -33.35 16.19 31.76
CA ILE A 19 -33.05 15.96 30.34
C ILE A 19 -31.71 16.60 29.95
N LEU A 20 -31.47 17.87 30.31
CA LEU A 20 -30.23 18.56 29.94
C LEU A 20 -28.99 17.92 30.58
N THR A 21 -29.09 17.46 31.83
CA THR A 21 -27.99 16.74 32.50
C THR A 21 -27.74 15.35 31.91
N LEU A 22 -28.80 14.60 31.59
CA LEU A 22 -28.68 13.31 30.92
C LEU A 22 -28.08 13.48 29.51
N LEU A 23 -28.51 14.49 28.75
CA LEU A 23 -28.03 14.78 27.40
C LEU A 23 -26.55 15.19 27.43
N SER A 24 -26.13 15.98 28.42
CA SER A 24 -24.72 16.34 28.60
C SER A 24 -23.85 15.12 28.87
N LEU A 25 -24.31 14.20 29.73
CA LEU A 25 -23.61 12.96 30.03
C LEU A 25 -23.55 12.03 28.80
N LEU A 26 -24.67 11.87 28.10
CA LEU A 26 -24.76 11.10 26.86
C LEU A 26 -23.81 11.65 25.79
N MET A 27 -23.76 12.97 25.62
CA MET A 27 -22.88 13.62 24.67
C MET A 27 -21.40 13.37 25.01
N ALA A 28 -21.03 13.42 26.29
CA ALA A 28 -19.66 13.12 26.72
C ALA A 28 -19.26 11.67 26.37
N PHE A 29 -20.13 10.68 26.66
CA PHE A 29 -19.87 9.29 26.31
C PHE A 29 -19.87 9.05 24.80
N LEU A 30 -20.75 9.72 24.05
CA LEU A 30 -20.80 9.62 22.58
C LEU A 30 -19.51 10.16 21.96
N LEU A 31 -19.06 11.34 22.39
CA LEU A 31 -17.81 11.94 21.91
C LEU A 31 -16.61 11.06 22.26
N PHE A 32 -16.57 10.50 23.47
CA PHE A 32 -15.52 9.56 23.87
C PHE A 32 -15.54 8.28 23.02
N GLY A 33 -16.71 7.68 22.82
CA GLY A 33 -16.87 6.49 21.98
C GLY A 33 -16.47 6.73 20.52
N LEU A 34 -16.84 7.89 19.96
CA LEU A 34 -16.47 8.29 18.61
C LEU A 34 -14.95 8.50 18.49
N LEU A 35 -14.34 9.18 19.46
CA LEU A 35 -12.90 9.37 19.50
C LEU A 35 -12.17 8.03 19.57
N GLN A 36 -12.68 7.08 20.37
CA GLN A 36 -12.09 5.76 20.47
C GLN A 36 -12.26 4.94 19.19
N ALA A 37 -13.41 5.04 18.51
CA ALA A 37 -13.62 4.41 17.21
C ALA A 37 -12.65 4.95 16.16
N VAL A 38 -12.45 6.27 16.12
CA VAL A 38 -11.47 6.93 15.26
C VAL A 38 -10.05 6.51 15.60
N ASN A 39 -9.70 6.45 16.88
CA ASN A 39 -8.39 6.00 17.35
C ASN A 39 -8.09 4.56 16.90
N VAL A 40 -9.04 3.64 17.08
CA VAL A 40 -8.91 2.25 16.62
C VAL A 40 -8.81 2.21 15.10
N ALA A 41 -9.64 2.97 14.37
CA ALA A 41 -9.59 2.99 12.91
C ALA A 41 -8.23 3.42 12.37
N PHE A 42 -7.58 4.41 13.00
CA PHE A 42 -6.23 4.84 12.60
C PHE A 42 -5.11 3.91 13.09
N ASN A 43 -5.27 3.26 14.25
CA ASN A 43 -4.24 2.44 14.86
C ASN A 43 -4.27 0.96 14.43
N ARG A 44 -5.29 0.51 13.68
CA ARG A 44 -5.38 -0.86 13.15
C ARG A 44 -4.22 -1.27 12.24
N GLY A 45 -3.49 -0.32 11.65
CA GLY A 45 -2.28 -0.57 10.86
C GLY A 45 -0.96 -0.37 11.62
N ALA A 46 -1.00 0.02 12.89
CA ALA A 46 0.18 0.40 13.68
C ALA A 46 0.66 -0.69 14.65
N SER A 47 0.07 -1.89 14.63
CA SER A 47 0.59 -3.01 15.41
C SER A 47 1.89 -3.51 14.77
N ILE A 48 3.01 -3.07 15.33
CA ILE A 48 4.39 -3.51 15.00
C ILE A 48 4.64 -4.98 15.43
N GLU A 49 3.64 -5.66 15.99
CA GLU A 49 3.72 -7.10 16.27
C GLU A 49 3.84 -7.88 14.96
N GLY A 50 5.02 -8.48 14.72
CA GLY A 50 5.29 -9.29 13.53
C GLY A 50 5.88 -8.55 12.33
N ALA A 51 6.35 -7.30 12.50
CA ALA A 51 7.09 -6.60 11.44
C ALA A 51 8.43 -7.30 11.15
N SER A 52 8.44 -8.22 10.20
CA SER A 52 9.60 -8.98 9.74
C SER A 52 10.42 -8.26 8.66
N ARG A 53 10.02 -7.04 8.27
CA ARG A 53 10.61 -6.28 7.15
C ARG A 53 11.11 -4.92 7.61
N VAL A 54 12.31 -4.54 7.17
CA VAL A 54 12.95 -3.27 7.54
C VAL A 54 13.15 -2.42 6.28
N VAL A 55 12.45 -1.30 6.21
CA VAL A 55 12.54 -0.40 5.05
C VAL A 55 13.70 0.59 5.21
N THR A 56 14.63 0.56 4.27
CA THR A 56 15.77 1.48 4.15
C THR A 56 15.56 2.43 2.97
N GLN A 57 15.69 3.73 3.20
CA GLN A 57 15.55 4.78 2.18
C GLN A 57 16.55 5.92 2.41
N ALA A 58 16.72 6.81 1.43
CA ALA A 58 17.50 8.02 1.64
C ALA A 58 16.86 8.91 2.72
N ARG A 59 17.68 9.52 3.58
CA ARG A 59 17.24 10.39 4.68
C ARG A 59 16.35 11.55 4.23
N VAL A 60 16.56 12.05 3.02
CA VAL A 60 15.83 13.21 2.48
C VAL A 60 14.46 12.79 1.96
N SER A 61 14.39 11.72 1.17
CA SER A 61 13.14 11.18 0.60
C SER A 61 13.39 9.84 -0.10
N PHE A 62 12.43 8.91 -0.08
CA PHE A 62 12.44 7.70 -0.91
C PHE A 62 12.51 7.97 -2.42
N THR A 63 12.22 9.20 -2.86
CA THR A 63 12.36 9.60 -4.27
C THR A 63 13.81 9.78 -4.69
N GLN A 64 14.75 9.87 -3.74
CA GLN A 64 16.17 9.89 -4.03
C GLN A 64 16.69 8.45 -4.07
N ALA A 65 17.14 8.02 -5.26
CA ALA A 65 17.63 6.66 -5.47
C ALA A 65 18.90 6.38 -4.66
N LEU A 66 18.91 5.23 -4.00
CA LEU A 66 20.09 4.61 -3.40
C LEU A 66 20.81 3.76 -4.46
N PRO A 67 22.16 3.77 -4.49
CA PRO A 67 22.92 2.88 -5.37
C PRO A 67 22.62 1.39 -5.09
N LEU A 68 22.30 0.61 -6.13
CA LEU A 68 22.01 -0.83 -5.99
C LEU A 68 23.19 -1.65 -5.46
N ARG A 69 24.43 -1.14 -5.56
CA ARG A 69 25.61 -1.72 -4.91
C ARG A 69 25.47 -1.88 -3.39
N HIS A 70 24.49 -1.21 -2.77
CA HIS A 70 24.22 -1.38 -1.35
C HIS A 70 23.42 -2.64 -1.03
N VAL A 71 22.68 -3.22 -1.98
CA VAL A 71 21.91 -4.47 -1.79
C VAL A 71 22.80 -5.60 -1.25
N PRO A 72 23.94 -5.96 -1.85
CA PRO A 72 24.80 -7.02 -1.30
C PRO A 72 25.42 -6.68 0.06
N LEU A 73 25.55 -5.39 0.39
CA LEU A 73 26.02 -4.99 1.73
C LEU A 73 24.95 -5.23 2.79
N VAL A 74 23.67 -5.04 2.44
CA VAL A 74 22.54 -5.33 3.33
C VAL A 74 22.34 -6.83 3.48
N GLU A 75 22.45 -7.60 2.39
CA GLU A 75 22.39 -9.08 2.42
C GLU A 75 23.45 -9.69 3.34
N ALA A 76 24.63 -9.06 3.45
CA ALA A 76 25.71 -9.53 4.31
C ALA A 76 25.50 -9.23 5.81
N VAL A 77 24.46 -8.48 6.18
CA VAL A 77 24.19 -8.16 7.59
C VAL A 77 23.63 -9.39 8.31
N PRO A 78 24.22 -9.81 9.45
CA PRO A 78 23.73 -10.96 10.21
C PRO A 78 22.25 -10.79 10.61
N GLY A 79 21.44 -11.81 10.31
CA GLY A 79 20.01 -11.83 10.61
C GLY A 79 19.09 -11.38 9.46
N VAL A 80 19.65 -10.90 8.35
CA VAL A 80 18.88 -10.63 7.13
C VAL A 80 18.62 -11.95 6.39
N GLU A 81 17.35 -12.26 6.15
CA GLU A 81 16.93 -13.49 5.45
C GLU A 81 16.87 -13.29 3.93
N ALA A 82 16.29 -12.17 3.49
CA ALA A 82 16.19 -11.78 2.09
C ALA A 82 16.21 -10.25 1.98
N VAL A 83 16.59 -9.74 0.81
CA VAL A 83 16.58 -8.31 0.50
C VAL A 83 15.86 -8.11 -0.82
N MET A 84 14.93 -7.16 -0.86
CA MET A 84 14.37 -6.65 -2.09
C MET A 84 14.64 -5.15 -2.23
N TYR A 85 14.44 -4.63 -3.43
CA TYR A 85 14.46 -3.20 -3.65
C TYR A 85 13.32 -2.81 -4.56
N GLN A 86 12.88 -1.56 -4.40
CA GLN A 86 11.79 -1.02 -5.18
C GLN A 86 12.06 0.44 -5.52
N GLN A 87 11.75 0.80 -6.77
CA GLN A 87 11.79 2.17 -7.24
C GLN A 87 10.37 2.68 -7.42
N TRP A 88 10.05 3.81 -6.79
CA TRP A 88 8.81 4.53 -7.06
C TRP A 88 8.76 4.88 -8.54
N PHE A 89 7.83 4.26 -9.27
CA PHE A 89 7.59 4.55 -10.67
C PHE A 89 6.67 5.76 -10.78
N GLY A 90 5.54 5.73 -10.06
CA GLY A 90 4.50 6.75 -10.14
C GLY A 90 3.86 6.78 -11.53
N ALA A 91 2.58 6.45 -11.62
CA ALA A 91 1.89 6.36 -12.90
C ALA A 91 0.51 6.99 -12.84
N TRP A 92 -0.03 7.30 -14.01
CA TRP A 92 -1.45 7.53 -14.20
C TRP A 92 -1.95 6.78 -15.43
N TYR A 93 -3.21 6.38 -15.38
CA TYR A 93 -3.88 5.67 -16.46
C TYR A 93 -4.91 6.59 -17.10
N GLN A 94 -4.90 6.69 -18.44
CA GLN A 94 -5.81 7.52 -19.27
C GLN A 94 -5.81 9.03 -18.97
N GLU A 95 -6.19 9.45 -17.76
CA GLU A 95 -6.24 10.83 -17.31
C GLU A 95 -5.26 11.09 -16.15
N PRO A 96 -4.61 12.26 -16.07
CA PRO A 96 -3.70 12.60 -14.98
C PRO A 96 -4.30 12.54 -13.57
N ARG A 97 -5.64 12.62 -13.44
CA ARG A 97 -6.35 12.50 -12.16
C ARG A 97 -6.41 11.06 -11.65
N GLN A 98 -6.25 10.08 -12.52
CA GLN A 98 -6.26 8.66 -12.18
C GLN A 98 -4.85 8.18 -11.87
N GLN A 99 -4.28 8.73 -10.79
CA GLN A 99 -2.96 8.34 -10.30
C GLN A 99 -2.98 6.91 -9.73
N LEU A 100 -1.90 6.19 -9.96
CA LEU A 100 -1.67 4.82 -9.53
C LEU A 100 -0.35 4.75 -8.75
N VAL A 101 -0.40 3.96 -7.69
CA VAL A 101 0.80 3.56 -6.95
C VAL A 101 1.44 2.42 -7.74
N ALA A 102 2.60 2.68 -8.33
CA ALA A 102 3.34 1.70 -9.10
C ALA A 102 4.82 1.72 -8.69
N PHE A 103 5.40 0.54 -8.56
CA PHE A 103 6.81 0.36 -8.24
C PHE A 103 7.50 -0.54 -9.27
N ALA A 104 8.75 -0.25 -9.57
CA ALA A 104 9.63 -1.18 -10.29
C ALA A 104 10.38 -2.04 -9.28
N VAL A 105 10.36 -3.36 -9.46
CA VAL A 105 10.93 -4.36 -8.54
C VAL A 105 11.58 -5.50 -9.30
N GLU A 106 12.55 -6.17 -8.67
CA GLU A 106 13.08 -7.44 -9.16
C GLU A 106 12.06 -8.56 -8.81
N PRO A 107 11.48 -9.26 -9.80
CA PRO A 107 10.41 -10.23 -9.57
C PRO A 107 10.77 -11.34 -8.57
N GLU A 108 11.98 -11.89 -8.67
CA GLU A 108 12.41 -13.01 -7.82
C GLU A 108 12.58 -12.58 -6.36
N ARG A 109 13.22 -11.42 -6.12
CA ARG A 109 13.37 -10.86 -4.78
C ARG A 109 12.03 -10.48 -4.17
N LEU A 110 11.12 -9.93 -4.97
CA LEU A 110 9.76 -9.64 -4.53
C LEU A 110 9.10 -10.92 -4.02
N HIS A 111 9.09 -11.98 -4.84
CA HIS A 111 8.48 -13.26 -4.46
C HIS A 111 9.05 -13.83 -3.16
N GLN A 112 10.37 -13.73 -2.94
CA GLN A 112 11.01 -14.16 -1.69
C GLN A 112 10.55 -13.36 -0.46
N VAL A 113 10.34 -12.05 -0.62
CA VAL A 113 10.00 -11.16 0.50
C VAL A 113 8.51 -11.13 0.81
N VAL A 114 7.62 -11.28 -0.18
CA VAL A 114 6.14 -11.17 -0.03
C VAL A 114 5.40 -12.49 -0.29
N ALA A 115 5.80 -13.55 0.41
CA ALA A 115 5.20 -14.89 0.30
C ALA A 115 3.69 -14.94 0.64
N GLU A 116 3.13 -13.92 1.29
CA GLU A 116 1.71 -13.82 1.64
C GLU A 116 0.79 -13.44 0.46
N TRP A 117 1.34 -13.04 -0.70
CA TRP A 117 0.54 -12.68 -1.86
C TRP A 117 0.05 -13.91 -2.62
N GLN A 118 -1.23 -13.87 -2.98
CA GLN A 118 -1.89 -14.92 -3.72
C GLN A 118 -1.71 -14.69 -5.23
N LEU A 119 -0.59 -15.18 -5.77
CA LEU A 119 -0.32 -15.34 -7.19
C LEU A 119 -0.05 -16.81 -7.48
N THR A 120 -0.47 -17.31 -8.64
CA THR A 120 -0.09 -18.65 -9.06
C THR A 120 1.38 -18.69 -9.47
N ASP A 121 2.01 -19.87 -9.39
CA ASP A 121 3.40 -20.05 -9.83
C ASP A 121 3.60 -19.60 -11.30
N ASP A 122 2.62 -19.88 -12.16
CA ASP A 122 2.62 -19.45 -13.56
C ASP A 122 2.64 -17.92 -13.70
N GLN A 123 1.92 -17.18 -12.84
CA GLN A 123 1.90 -15.72 -12.87
C GLN A 123 3.20 -15.13 -12.34
N TRP A 124 3.78 -15.72 -11.29
CA TRP A 124 5.11 -15.35 -10.80
C TRP A 124 6.17 -15.55 -11.89
N GLN A 125 6.13 -16.70 -12.56
CA GLN A 125 7.03 -17.00 -13.65
C GLN A 125 6.83 -16.03 -14.83
N ALA A 126 5.58 -15.76 -15.21
CA ALA A 126 5.26 -14.81 -16.27
C ALA A 126 5.78 -13.40 -15.94
N PHE A 127 5.70 -12.96 -14.69
CA PHE A 127 6.26 -11.69 -14.24
C PHE A 127 7.78 -11.64 -14.27
N ALA A 128 8.45 -12.74 -13.92
CA ALA A 128 9.89 -12.86 -14.00
C ALA A 128 10.40 -12.83 -15.45
N THR A 129 9.72 -13.52 -16.37
CA THR A 129 10.22 -13.70 -17.75
C THR A 129 9.76 -12.62 -18.72
N THR A 130 8.61 -12.00 -18.49
CA THR A 130 8.05 -10.98 -19.39
C THR A 130 8.62 -9.62 -19.05
N ARG A 131 9.51 -9.09 -19.89
CA ARG A 131 10.12 -7.76 -19.70
C ARG A 131 9.09 -6.64 -19.55
N THR A 132 8.03 -6.66 -20.35
CA THR A 132 6.90 -5.72 -20.28
C THR A 132 5.81 -6.16 -19.29
N GLY A 133 6.08 -7.17 -18.46
CA GLY A 133 5.10 -7.69 -17.50
C GLY A 133 4.80 -6.71 -16.37
N ILE A 134 3.53 -6.60 -16.02
CA ILE A 134 3.05 -5.94 -14.81
C ILE A 134 2.14 -6.89 -14.01
N ILE A 135 2.33 -6.93 -12.70
CA ILE A 135 1.36 -7.51 -11.78
C ILE A 135 0.58 -6.40 -11.08
N VAL A 136 -0.72 -6.59 -10.93
CA VAL A 136 -1.62 -5.55 -10.41
C VAL A 136 -2.37 -6.08 -9.21
N GLY A 137 -2.47 -5.29 -8.15
CA GLY A 137 -3.27 -5.65 -6.99
C GLY A 137 -4.77 -5.69 -7.32
N LYS A 138 -5.49 -6.63 -6.71
CA LYS A 138 -6.91 -6.87 -6.98
C LYS A 138 -7.78 -5.61 -6.90
N GLN A 139 -7.49 -4.69 -5.98
CA GLN A 139 -8.26 -3.44 -5.85
C GLN A 139 -8.17 -2.57 -7.11
N LEU A 140 -7.00 -2.50 -7.74
CA LEU A 140 -6.81 -1.73 -8.97
C LEU A 140 -7.45 -2.46 -10.15
N ALA A 141 -7.28 -3.78 -10.24
CA ALA A 141 -7.88 -4.58 -11.29
C ALA A 141 -9.41 -4.47 -11.28
N ASP A 142 -10.04 -4.63 -10.12
CA ASP A 142 -11.50 -4.50 -9.98
C ASP A 142 -11.98 -3.07 -10.26
N ARG A 143 -11.20 -2.04 -9.91
CA ARG A 143 -11.56 -0.63 -10.17
C ARG A 143 -11.64 -0.30 -11.66
N PHE A 144 -10.73 -0.86 -12.46
CA PHE A 144 -10.60 -0.55 -13.89
C PHE A 144 -11.05 -1.70 -14.81
N ASP A 145 -11.65 -2.75 -14.25
CA ASP A 145 -12.07 -3.98 -14.94
C ASP A 145 -10.95 -4.64 -15.76
N TRP A 146 -9.72 -4.63 -15.21
CA TRP A 146 -8.56 -5.23 -15.85
C TRP A 146 -8.46 -6.74 -15.63
N LYS A 147 -7.93 -7.43 -16.63
CA LYS A 147 -7.75 -8.88 -16.64
C LYS A 147 -6.31 -9.25 -17.02
N VAL A 148 -5.90 -10.43 -16.58
CA VAL A 148 -4.63 -11.02 -17.03
C VAL A 148 -4.70 -11.22 -18.55
N GLY A 149 -3.67 -10.74 -19.26
CA GLY A 149 -3.58 -10.70 -20.71
C GLY A 149 -3.87 -9.34 -21.34
N ASP A 150 -4.42 -8.38 -20.58
CA ASP A 150 -4.69 -7.04 -21.09
C ASP A 150 -3.39 -6.23 -21.27
N LYS A 151 -3.40 -5.32 -22.26
CA LYS A 151 -2.36 -4.30 -22.42
C LYS A 151 -2.73 -3.06 -21.62
N LEU A 152 -1.81 -2.64 -20.75
CA LEU A 152 -1.98 -1.52 -19.86
C LEU A 152 -1.01 -0.38 -20.22
N PRO A 153 -1.48 0.64 -20.98
CA PRO A 153 -0.70 1.85 -21.22
C PRO A 153 -0.72 2.74 -19.97
N LEU A 154 0.42 2.88 -19.31
CA LEU A 154 0.64 3.78 -18.18
C LEU A 154 1.48 4.97 -18.61
N ASN A 155 1.12 6.17 -18.15
CA ASN A 155 1.99 7.32 -18.29
C ASN A 155 2.75 7.56 -17.00
N SER A 156 4.07 7.62 -17.12
CA SER A 156 4.96 7.99 -16.03
C SER A 156 4.88 9.49 -15.77
N ASN A 157 4.92 9.89 -14.50
CA ASN A 157 5.07 11.29 -14.11
C ASN A 157 6.52 11.68 -13.77
N ILE A 158 7.44 10.71 -13.80
CA ILE A 158 8.83 10.88 -13.34
C ILE A 158 9.83 10.37 -14.38
N TRP A 159 9.56 9.20 -14.98
CA TRP A 159 10.52 8.43 -15.75
C TRP A 159 10.19 8.44 -17.25
N PRO A 160 10.83 9.30 -18.05
CA PRO A 160 10.83 9.15 -19.49
C PRO A 160 11.62 7.91 -19.90
N GLN A 161 11.18 7.28 -20.98
CA GLN A 161 11.95 6.31 -21.74
C GLN A 161 13.15 7.00 -22.43
N GLN A 162 14.07 6.23 -22.98
CA GLN A 162 15.28 6.76 -23.64
C GLN A 162 14.96 7.73 -24.80
N ASP A 163 13.84 7.52 -25.49
CA ASP A 163 13.32 8.37 -26.56
C ASP A 163 12.60 9.63 -26.05
N GLY A 164 12.51 9.82 -24.74
CA GLY A 164 11.83 10.93 -24.08
C GLY A 164 10.32 10.71 -23.87
N ASN A 165 9.77 9.59 -24.32
CA ASN A 165 8.35 9.30 -24.17
C ASN A 165 8.00 8.97 -22.70
N MET A 166 6.86 9.46 -22.23
CA MET A 166 6.34 9.18 -20.89
C MET A 166 5.35 7.99 -20.88
N ALA A 167 4.94 7.51 -22.05
CA ALA A 167 3.98 6.42 -22.18
C ALA A 167 4.70 5.05 -22.18
N TRP A 168 4.43 4.24 -21.15
CA TRP A 168 4.93 2.89 -20.99
C TRP A 168 3.79 1.90 -21.21
N ILE A 169 4.01 0.89 -22.06
CA ILE A 169 3.00 -0.15 -22.32
C ILE A 169 3.44 -1.42 -21.61
N PHE A 170 2.56 -1.94 -20.76
CA PHE A 170 2.78 -3.19 -20.03
C PHE A 170 1.73 -4.24 -20.41
N ASP A 171 2.07 -5.51 -20.18
CA ASP A 171 1.18 -6.65 -20.30
C ASP A 171 0.82 -7.13 -18.90
N ILE A 172 -0.47 -7.16 -18.55
CA ILE A 172 -0.92 -7.65 -17.24
C ILE A 172 -0.70 -9.16 -17.21
N VAL A 173 0.30 -9.60 -16.47
CA VAL A 173 0.69 -11.02 -16.39
C VAL A 173 0.18 -11.70 -15.11
N GLY A 174 -0.27 -10.92 -14.14
CA GLY A 174 -0.84 -11.44 -12.90
C GLY A 174 -1.68 -10.40 -12.17
N ILE A 175 -2.66 -10.89 -11.42
CA ILE A 175 -3.43 -10.08 -10.47
C ILE A 175 -3.28 -10.74 -9.11
N PHE A 176 -2.74 -10.00 -8.14
CA PHE A 176 -2.47 -10.53 -6.82
C PHE A 176 -3.44 -9.98 -5.78
N ASP A 177 -3.70 -10.79 -4.76
CA ASP A 177 -4.45 -10.38 -3.58
C ASP A 177 -3.65 -10.69 -2.31
N THR A 178 -4.05 -10.11 -1.19
CA THR A 178 -3.46 -10.43 0.12
C THR A 178 -4.30 -11.46 0.85
N SER A 179 -3.73 -12.09 1.88
CA SER A 179 -4.47 -12.98 2.77
C SER A 179 -5.60 -12.30 3.56
N ASP A 180 -5.62 -10.97 3.62
CA ASP A 180 -6.71 -10.17 4.18
C ASP A 180 -7.62 -9.59 3.08
N PRO A 181 -8.81 -10.18 2.85
CA PRO A 181 -9.76 -9.69 1.85
C PRO A 181 -10.32 -8.30 2.17
N ALA A 182 -10.15 -7.79 3.40
CA ALA A 182 -10.69 -6.50 3.81
C ALA A 182 -9.87 -5.29 3.31
N SER A 183 -8.63 -5.51 2.83
CA SER A 183 -7.78 -4.45 2.30
C SER A 183 -7.03 -4.92 1.04
N PRO A 184 -7.76 -5.13 -0.07
CA PRO A 184 -7.13 -5.59 -1.31
C PRO A 184 -6.08 -4.56 -1.79
N PRO A 185 -4.96 -5.02 -2.37
CA PRO A 185 -3.81 -4.17 -2.61
C PRO A 185 -4.09 -3.15 -3.72
N GLY A 186 -3.86 -1.88 -3.41
CA GLY A 186 -4.03 -0.73 -4.31
C GLY A 186 -2.76 -0.35 -5.07
N VAL A 187 -1.89 -1.31 -5.38
CA VAL A 187 -0.54 -1.09 -5.93
C VAL A 187 -0.27 -2.02 -7.12
N ALA A 188 0.58 -1.59 -8.04
CA ALA A 188 1.07 -2.39 -9.15
C ALA A 188 2.60 -2.48 -9.17
N TYR A 189 3.14 -3.56 -9.72
CA TYR A 189 4.57 -3.80 -9.81
C TYR A 189 5.00 -4.13 -11.24
N ILE A 190 6.01 -3.41 -11.71
CA ILE A 190 6.63 -3.61 -13.03
C ILE A 190 8.03 -4.21 -12.87
N ASN A 191 8.50 -4.88 -13.92
CA ASN A 191 9.83 -5.48 -13.94
C ASN A 191 10.93 -4.40 -13.90
N PHE A 192 11.80 -4.47 -12.89
CA PHE A 192 12.87 -3.49 -12.68
C PHE A 192 13.91 -3.47 -13.80
N ASP A 193 14.32 -4.62 -14.33
CA ASP A 193 15.38 -4.68 -15.33
C ASP A 193 14.94 -3.99 -16.63
N TYR A 194 13.70 -4.23 -17.05
CA TYR A 194 13.12 -3.51 -18.19
C TYR A 194 13.05 -2.01 -17.92
N PHE A 195 12.56 -1.62 -16.75
CA PHE A 195 12.48 -0.22 -16.35
C PHE A 195 13.86 0.47 -16.31
N ASP A 196 14.88 -0.16 -15.72
CA ASP A 196 16.22 0.39 -15.56
C ASP A 196 16.94 0.53 -16.90
N GLU A 197 16.73 -0.43 -17.80
CA GLU A 197 17.26 -0.38 -19.17
C GLU A 197 16.62 0.76 -19.96
N ALA A 198 15.29 0.89 -19.90
CA ALA A 198 14.52 1.83 -20.71
C ALA A 198 14.48 3.27 -20.17
N ARG A 199 14.66 3.50 -18.86
CA ARG A 199 14.62 4.85 -18.30
C ARG A 199 15.77 5.72 -18.79
N GLN A 200 15.52 7.01 -18.98
CA GLN A 200 16.52 7.96 -19.48
C GLN A 200 17.62 8.28 -18.44
N PHE A 201 17.28 8.31 -17.15
CA PHE A 201 18.18 8.73 -16.08
C PHE A 201 18.00 7.91 -14.80
N GLY A 202 18.95 8.07 -13.86
CA GLY A 202 18.89 7.45 -12.54
C GLY A 202 19.22 5.95 -12.50
N LYS A 203 19.82 5.42 -13.58
CA LYS A 203 20.12 3.99 -13.74
C LYS A 203 20.95 3.39 -12.61
N GLY A 204 20.74 2.10 -12.33
CA GLY A 204 21.47 1.39 -11.27
C GLY A 204 21.15 1.85 -9.84
N GLY A 205 20.03 2.55 -9.65
CA GLY A 205 19.55 2.98 -8.33
C GLY A 205 18.08 2.68 -8.09
N ALA A 206 17.72 2.46 -6.82
CA ALA A 206 16.35 2.24 -6.37
C ALA A 206 16.05 3.11 -5.13
N GLY A 207 14.83 3.63 -5.03
CA GLY A 207 14.43 4.55 -3.96
C GLY A 207 14.39 3.91 -2.57
N ILE A 208 14.12 2.60 -2.52
CA ILE A 208 13.88 1.86 -1.28
C ILE A 208 14.54 0.48 -1.38
N ILE A 209 15.18 0.06 -0.29
CA ILE A 209 15.65 -1.31 -0.04
C ILE A 209 14.85 -1.86 1.14
N VAL A 210 14.34 -3.08 1.07
CA VAL A 210 13.52 -3.73 2.11
C VAL A 210 14.14 -5.07 2.50
#